data_AF-A0A3M0NNC6-F1
#
_entry.id   AF-A0A3M0NNC6-F1
#
_cell.length_a   1.000
_cell.length_b   1.000
_cell.length_c   1.000
_cell.angle_alpha   90.00
_cell.angle_beta   90.00
_cell.angle_gamma   90.00
#
_symmetry.space_group_name_H-M   'P 1'
#
loop_
_entity.id
_entity.type
_entity.pdbx_description
1 polymer ?
#
loop_
_entity_poly.entity_id
_entity_poly.type
_entity_poly.pdbx_seq_one_letter_code
_entity_poly.pdbx_strand_id
1 'polypeptide(L)'
;MNRLKELRNQRKLTLDDIEAKTGIKRGTYSNYENNKTEPKLATWQKLADFFEVPVTYLQGLTYSRDEIIEIVNYTYIDGAFGGTSLIPGGIDEELYDVVNEFIALTSDDKLPLELYKKDEKNFNLTDKVKEFWMHNFGKLFNSNALSSFIKSQESEDDIAEFFLGSVKSMLSIVRQKYYLTKFGELYQSKYSTCEKDLHKKFIDKIKYLDLNSAREAVNQYLDLIEKIKADVENYKTDSLAKNDKEKYINEYFSQHFYSDWGNVYDEDPERYEIGVKIAERVDKGDTKLRDFLIANDNNDNKDFIAAYRDYKKENGEETNKLDHYFKNESKEYLERNDIHL
;
A
#
# COMPACT_ATOMS: atom_id res chain seq x y z
N MET A 1 16.37 -11.37 -21.54
CA MET A 1 17.79 -11.08 -21.22
C MET A 1 18.06 -11.67 -19.85
N ASN A 2 19.14 -12.44 -19.65
CA ASN A 2 19.42 -13.08 -18.35
C ASN A 2 20.35 -12.25 -17.45
N ARG A 3 20.42 -12.59 -16.15
CA ARG A 3 21.23 -11.88 -15.12
C ARG A 3 22.57 -12.53 -14.80
N LEU A 4 23.03 -13.49 -15.61
CA LEU A 4 24.26 -14.26 -15.33
C LEU A 4 25.50 -13.36 -15.25
N LYS A 5 25.62 -12.41 -16.18
CA LYS A 5 26.75 -11.48 -16.25
C LYS A 5 26.73 -10.49 -15.09
N GLU A 6 25.55 -10.00 -14.76
CA GLU A 6 25.32 -9.06 -13.67
C GLU A 6 25.71 -9.69 -12.33
N LEU A 7 25.15 -10.85 -12.00
CA LEU A 7 25.43 -11.57 -10.74
C LEU A 7 26.90 -11.99 -10.63
N ARG A 8 27.53 -12.42 -11.74
CA ARG A 8 28.96 -12.73 -11.75
C ARG A 8 29.78 -11.49 -11.39
N ASN A 9 29.48 -10.34 -12.00
CA ASN A 9 30.20 -9.09 -11.74
C ASN A 9 29.95 -8.56 -10.32
N GLN A 10 28.72 -8.63 -9.81
CA GLN A 10 28.38 -8.26 -8.44
C GLN A 10 29.19 -9.06 -7.41
N ARG A 11 29.37 -10.37 -7.65
CA ARG A 11 30.20 -11.25 -6.82
C ARG A 11 31.71 -11.14 -7.11
N LYS A 12 32.12 -10.22 -7.99
CA LYS A 12 33.52 -10.01 -8.41
C LYS A 12 34.21 -11.27 -8.93
N LEU A 13 33.47 -12.14 -9.62
CA LEU A 13 33.98 -13.40 -10.16
C LEU A 13 34.42 -13.26 -11.62
N THR A 14 35.51 -13.91 -11.98
CA THR A 14 35.94 -14.07 -13.37
C THR A 14 35.19 -15.24 -14.03
N LEU A 15 35.26 -15.37 -15.36
CA LEU A 15 34.72 -16.54 -16.06
C LEU A 15 35.47 -17.83 -15.66
N ASP A 16 36.76 -17.72 -15.31
CA ASP A 16 37.57 -18.86 -14.85
C ASP A 16 37.15 -19.29 -13.44
N ASP A 17 36.78 -18.33 -12.57
CA ASP A 17 36.19 -18.64 -11.25
C ASP A 17 34.86 -19.37 -11.36
N ILE A 18 34.01 -19.00 -12.33
CA ILE A 18 32.76 -19.71 -12.59
C ILE A 18 33.05 -21.13 -13.05
N GLU A 19 34.01 -21.35 -13.94
CA GLU A 19 34.39 -22.71 -14.35
C GLU A 19 34.89 -23.54 -13.17
N ALA A 20 35.75 -22.97 -12.32
CA ALA A 20 36.27 -23.66 -11.14
C ALA A 20 35.16 -24.01 -10.11
N LYS A 21 34.21 -23.10 -9.87
CA LYS A 21 33.17 -23.27 -8.84
C LYS A 21 31.96 -24.07 -9.30
N THR A 22 31.59 -23.96 -10.58
CA THR A 22 30.38 -24.59 -11.13
C THR A 22 30.71 -25.78 -12.03
N GLY A 23 31.94 -25.93 -12.50
CA GLY A 23 32.31 -26.93 -13.51
C GLY A 23 31.76 -26.63 -14.91
N ILE A 24 31.08 -25.49 -15.13
CA ILE A 24 30.62 -25.06 -16.45
C ILE A 24 31.80 -24.41 -17.17
N LYS A 25 32.15 -24.92 -18.35
CA LYS A 25 33.27 -24.38 -19.14
C LYS A 25 33.14 -22.88 -19.38
N ARG A 26 34.24 -22.15 -19.23
CA ARG A 26 34.36 -20.69 -19.41
C ARG A 26 33.67 -20.21 -20.69
N GLY A 27 33.94 -20.89 -21.82
CA GLY A 27 33.33 -20.56 -23.11
C GLY A 27 31.81 -20.82 -23.14
N THR A 28 31.36 -21.91 -22.53
CA THR A 28 29.94 -22.24 -22.40
C THR A 28 29.20 -21.21 -21.56
N TYR A 29 29.74 -20.85 -20.38
CA TYR A 29 29.15 -19.82 -19.53
C TYR A 29 29.14 -18.44 -20.20
N SER A 30 30.23 -18.09 -20.90
CA SER A 30 30.28 -16.85 -21.69
C SER A 30 29.21 -16.80 -22.79
N ASN A 31 28.93 -17.94 -23.45
CA ASN A 31 27.82 -18.01 -24.41
C ASN A 31 26.46 -17.79 -23.73
N TYR A 32 26.27 -18.30 -22.51
CA TYR A 32 25.05 -18.06 -21.73
C TYR A 32 24.89 -16.58 -21.37
N GLU A 33 25.93 -15.93 -20.85
CA GLU A 33 25.91 -14.49 -20.52
C GLU A 33 25.53 -13.60 -21.69
N ASN A 34 25.91 -13.99 -22.91
CA ASN A 34 25.69 -13.23 -24.13
C ASN A 34 24.47 -13.74 -24.93
N ASN A 35 23.62 -14.58 -24.34
CA ASN A 35 22.44 -15.17 -24.97
C ASN A 35 22.72 -15.90 -26.30
N LYS A 36 23.96 -16.37 -26.53
CA LYS A 36 24.34 -17.14 -27.72
C LYS A 36 23.88 -18.60 -27.65
N THR A 37 23.63 -19.08 -26.44
CA THR A 37 23.13 -20.43 -26.16
C THR A 37 22.26 -20.35 -24.93
N GLU A 38 21.13 -21.04 -24.93
CA GLU A 38 20.24 -21.11 -23.78
C GLU A 38 20.68 -22.25 -22.85
N PRO A 39 20.87 -22.02 -21.54
CA PRO A 39 21.08 -23.09 -20.58
C PRO A 39 19.90 -24.07 -20.54
N LYS A 40 20.19 -25.36 -20.33
CA LYS A 40 19.14 -26.35 -20.04
C LYS A 40 18.61 -26.13 -18.62
N LEU A 41 17.40 -26.63 -18.33
CA LEU A 41 16.77 -26.50 -17.01
C LEU A 41 17.69 -26.92 -15.85
N ALA A 42 18.38 -28.05 -15.97
CA ALA A 42 19.33 -28.51 -14.95
C ALA A 42 20.51 -27.52 -14.75
N THR A 43 20.96 -26.87 -15.82
CA THR A 43 22.00 -25.83 -15.76
C THR A 43 21.46 -24.55 -15.13
N TRP A 44 20.21 -24.17 -15.46
CA TRP A 44 19.54 -23.04 -14.83
C TRP A 44 19.42 -23.22 -13.32
N GLN A 45 18.93 -24.39 -12.87
CA GLN A 45 18.84 -24.71 -11.45
C GLN A 45 20.21 -24.66 -10.77
N LYS A 46 21.22 -25.30 -11.36
CA LYS A 46 22.58 -25.30 -10.81
C LYS A 46 23.18 -23.91 -10.66
N LEU A 47 22.95 -23.02 -11.63
CA LEU A 47 23.40 -21.64 -11.57
C LEU A 47 22.60 -20.83 -10.54
N ALA A 48 21.28 -21.06 -10.45
CA ALA A 48 20.41 -20.43 -9.47
C ALA A 48 20.83 -20.79 -8.03
N ASP A 49 21.10 -22.07 -7.77
CA ASP A 49 21.62 -22.56 -6.49
C ASP A 49 22.98 -21.92 -6.17
N PHE A 50 23.89 -21.83 -7.16
CA PHE A 50 25.19 -21.20 -6.98
C PHE A 50 25.09 -19.70 -6.63
N PHE A 51 24.16 -18.98 -7.27
CA PHE A 51 23.93 -17.56 -7.02
C PHE A 51 22.96 -17.29 -5.88
N GLU A 52 22.36 -18.31 -5.28
CA GLU A 52 21.38 -18.22 -4.20
C GLU A 52 20.19 -17.31 -4.56
N VAL A 53 19.71 -17.44 -5.80
CA VAL A 53 18.57 -16.68 -6.34
C VAL A 53 17.56 -17.60 -7.00
N PRO A 54 16.28 -17.21 -7.14
CA PRO A 54 15.31 -17.96 -7.92
C PRO A 54 15.75 -18.14 -9.38
N VAL A 55 15.42 -19.28 -10.00
CA VAL A 55 15.68 -19.54 -11.42
C VAL A 55 15.06 -18.45 -12.30
N THR A 56 13.84 -18.02 -11.99
CA THR A 56 13.14 -16.97 -12.73
C THR A 56 13.86 -15.62 -12.65
N TYR A 57 14.40 -15.27 -11.48
CA TYR A 57 15.25 -14.08 -11.33
C TYR A 57 16.52 -14.18 -12.18
N LEU A 58 17.18 -15.33 -12.15
CA LEU A 58 18.41 -15.56 -12.92
C LEU A 58 18.17 -15.48 -14.43
N GLN A 59 17.01 -15.98 -14.88
CA GLN A 59 16.56 -15.92 -16.28
C GLN A 59 16.15 -14.51 -16.73
N GLY A 60 15.95 -13.57 -15.80
CA GLY A 60 15.43 -12.24 -16.13
C GLY A 60 13.91 -12.19 -16.29
N LEU A 61 13.17 -13.13 -15.68
CA LEU A 61 11.71 -13.24 -15.77
C LEU A 61 10.97 -12.55 -14.61
N THR A 62 11.70 -12.10 -13.59
CA THR A 62 11.16 -11.31 -12.47
C THR A 62 12.01 -10.05 -12.32
N TYR A 63 11.63 -9.12 -11.45
CA TYR A 63 12.38 -7.88 -11.24
C TYR A 63 13.32 -7.98 -10.04
N SER A 64 14.45 -7.27 -10.13
CA SER A 64 15.32 -6.93 -9.01
C SER A 64 14.73 -5.78 -8.22
N ARG A 65 15.26 -5.57 -7.01
CA ARG A 65 14.84 -4.43 -6.17
C ARG A 65 15.04 -3.10 -6.89
N ASP A 66 16.16 -2.94 -7.59
CA ASP A 66 16.49 -1.69 -8.28
C ASP A 66 15.54 -1.45 -9.45
N GLU A 67 15.19 -2.49 -10.21
CA GLU A 67 14.18 -2.39 -11.27
C GLU A 67 12.79 -2.08 -10.68
N ILE A 68 12.42 -2.66 -9.54
CA ILE A 68 11.15 -2.33 -8.84
C ILE A 68 11.13 -0.86 -8.40
N ILE A 69 12.23 -0.35 -7.83
CA ILE A 69 12.33 1.06 -7.45
C ILE A 69 12.29 1.96 -8.69
N GLU A 70 12.88 1.54 -9.80
CA GLU A 70 12.84 2.28 -11.06
C GLU A 70 11.41 2.37 -11.60
N ILE A 71 10.65 1.27 -11.60
CA ILE A 71 9.22 1.23 -11.95
C ILE A 71 8.44 2.19 -11.06
N VAL A 72 8.56 2.06 -9.73
CA VAL A 72 7.85 2.92 -8.77
C VAL A 72 8.20 4.40 -8.98
N ASN A 73 9.48 4.71 -9.19
CA ASN A 73 9.93 6.07 -9.46
C ASN A 73 9.34 6.59 -10.78
N TYR A 74 9.39 5.80 -11.85
CA TYR A 74 8.81 6.18 -13.13
C TYR A 74 7.32 6.47 -13.00
N THR A 75 6.54 5.57 -12.39
CA THR A 75 5.10 5.75 -12.18
C THR A 75 4.79 6.99 -11.34
N TYR A 76 5.55 7.24 -10.28
CA TYR A 76 5.41 8.44 -9.45
C TYR A 76 5.68 9.73 -10.24
N ILE A 77 6.75 9.74 -11.05
CA ILE A 77 7.10 10.89 -11.88
C ILE A 77 6.02 11.12 -12.95
N ASP A 78 5.51 10.06 -13.58
CA ASP A 78 4.46 10.18 -14.60
C ASP A 78 3.20 10.82 -14.00
N GLY A 79 2.78 10.38 -12.82
CA GLY A 79 1.64 10.95 -12.08
C GLY A 79 1.78 12.45 -11.81
N ALA A 80 3.00 12.91 -11.51
CA ALA A 80 3.28 14.33 -11.29
C ALA A 80 3.06 15.21 -12.54
N PHE A 81 3.15 14.62 -13.73
CA PHE A 81 2.96 15.31 -15.01
C PHE A 81 1.60 15.01 -15.65
N GLY A 82 0.65 14.45 -14.89
CA GLY A 82 -0.70 14.13 -15.35
C GLY A 82 -0.82 12.80 -16.09
N GLY A 83 0.19 11.94 -15.95
CA GLY A 83 0.15 10.55 -16.37
C GLY A 83 0.20 10.29 -17.86
N THR A 84 0.36 9.01 -18.21
CA THR A 84 0.06 8.46 -19.54
C THR A 84 -1.40 8.01 -19.65
N SER A 85 -2.10 7.90 -18.51
CA SER A 85 -3.51 7.52 -18.44
C SER A 85 -4.41 8.63 -19.01
N LEU A 86 -5.18 8.31 -20.05
CA LEU A 86 -6.26 9.17 -20.56
C LEU A 86 -7.45 9.29 -19.60
N ILE A 87 -7.38 8.62 -18.44
CA ILE A 87 -8.44 8.54 -17.43
C ILE A 87 -7.92 9.24 -16.16
N PRO A 88 -8.57 10.34 -15.72
CA PRO A 88 -8.28 10.96 -14.43
C PRO A 88 -8.45 9.96 -13.27
N GLY A 89 -7.49 9.92 -12.36
CA GLY A 89 -7.43 8.92 -11.28
C GLY A 89 -6.78 7.59 -11.69
N GLY A 90 -5.85 7.63 -12.65
CA GLY A 90 -4.99 6.48 -12.96
C GLY A 90 -4.03 6.13 -11.83
N ILE A 91 -3.40 4.95 -11.93
CA ILE A 91 -2.46 4.41 -10.92
C ILE A 91 -1.30 5.39 -10.67
N ASP A 92 -0.84 6.06 -11.73
CA ASP A 92 0.21 7.09 -11.74
C ASP A 92 -0.18 8.33 -10.90
N GLU A 93 -1.31 8.97 -11.22
CA GLU A 93 -1.83 10.12 -10.46
C GLU A 93 -2.06 9.74 -8.98
N GLU A 94 -2.66 8.58 -8.73
CA GLU A 94 -2.96 8.15 -7.37
C GLU A 94 -1.69 7.81 -6.57
N LEU A 95 -0.68 7.19 -7.21
CA LEU A 95 0.60 6.92 -6.58
C LEU A 95 1.32 8.22 -6.19
N TYR A 96 1.30 9.22 -7.07
CA TYR A 96 1.87 10.53 -6.79
C TYR A 96 1.25 11.16 -5.53
N ASP A 97 -0.08 11.20 -5.46
CA ASP A 97 -0.80 11.79 -4.34
C ASP A 97 -0.55 11.03 -3.03
N VAL A 98 -0.65 9.70 -3.06
CA VAL A 98 -0.50 8.84 -1.88
C VAL A 98 0.93 8.90 -1.32
N VAL A 99 1.96 8.89 -2.17
CA VAL A 99 3.35 9.02 -1.71
C VAL A 99 3.58 10.39 -1.09
N ASN A 100 3.12 11.47 -1.73
CA ASN A 100 3.31 12.83 -1.21
C ASN A 100 2.67 13.01 0.17
N GLU A 101 1.44 12.53 0.34
CA GLU A 101 0.74 12.58 1.63
C GLU A 101 1.45 11.73 2.69
N PHE A 102 1.87 10.52 2.33
CA PHE A 102 2.60 9.65 3.25
C PHE A 102 3.88 10.31 3.76
N ILE A 103 4.68 10.90 2.87
CA ILE A 103 5.90 11.63 3.26
C ILE A 103 5.55 12.80 4.17
N ALA A 104 4.58 13.64 3.78
CA ALA A 104 4.18 14.82 4.56
C ALA A 104 3.75 14.48 6.01
N LEU A 105 3.23 13.28 6.25
CA LEU A 105 2.77 12.83 7.56
C LEU A 105 3.82 12.05 8.37
N THR A 106 4.90 11.58 7.73
CA THR A 106 5.83 10.62 8.35
C THR A 106 7.30 11.05 8.31
N SER A 107 7.65 12.05 7.50
CA SER A 107 9.03 12.43 7.24
C SER A 107 9.17 13.93 6.94
N ASP A 108 10.35 14.48 7.19
CA ASP A 108 10.74 15.84 6.76
C ASP A 108 11.53 15.82 5.43
N ASP A 109 11.60 14.66 4.78
CA ASP A 109 12.31 14.49 3.51
C ASP A 109 11.67 15.32 2.39
N LYS A 110 12.54 15.79 1.49
CA LYS A 110 12.09 16.35 0.21
C LYS A 110 11.47 15.25 -0.66
N LEU A 111 10.45 15.62 -1.42
CA LEU A 111 9.79 14.70 -2.36
C LEU A 111 10.74 14.31 -3.51
N PRO A 112 10.55 13.13 -4.15
CA PRO A 112 11.43 12.67 -5.22
C PRO A 112 11.69 13.71 -6.31
N LEU A 113 10.66 14.43 -6.76
CA LEU A 113 10.78 15.48 -7.79
C LEU A 113 11.75 16.60 -7.41
N GLU A 114 11.81 16.95 -6.13
CA GLU A 114 12.67 18.01 -5.63
C GLU A 114 14.15 17.60 -5.56
N LEU A 115 14.44 16.30 -5.74
CA LEU A 115 15.81 15.78 -5.80
C LEU A 115 16.43 15.90 -7.20
N TYR A 116 15.62 16.20 -8.22
CA TYR A 116 16.07 16.44 -9.59
C TYR A 116 16.41 17.91 -9.83
N LYS A 117 17.20 18.17 -10.88
CA LYS A 117 17.45 19.54 -11.34
C LYS A 117 16.19 20.08 -12.02
N LYS A 118 15.99 21.40 -11.97
CA LYS A 118 14.82 22.06 -12.59
C LYS A 118 14.72 21.87 -14.10
N ASP A 119 15.85 21.62 -14.77
CA ASP A 119 15.94 21.41 -16.21
C ASP A 119 16.12 19.93 -16.60
N GLU A 120 16.04 19.01 -15.64
CA GLU A 120 16.12 17.57 -15.87
C GLU A 120 14.89 17.11 -16.67
N LYS A 121 15.11 16.29 -17.71
CA LYS A 121 14.04 15.83 -18.62
C LYS A 121 13.71 14.35 -18.51
N ASN A 122 14.69 13.54 -18.11
CA ASN A 122 14.57 12.09 -18.18
C ASN A 122 14.22 11.47 -16.82
N PHE A 123 14.38 12.21 -15.72
CA PHE A 123 14.04 11.78 -14.35
C PHE A 123 14.52 10.36 -13.99
N ASN A 124 15.70 9.98 -14.50
CA ASN A 124 16.28 8.66 -14.28
C ASN A 124 16.55 8.43 -12.79
N LEU A 125 16.43 7.18 -12.33
CA LEU A 125 16.72 6.82 -10.95
C LEU A 125 18.19 7.13 -10.60
N THR A 126 18.40 8.18 -9.79
CA THR A 126 19.73 8.53 -9.26
C THR A 126 19.96 7.90 -7.89
N ASP A 127 21.21 7.80 -7.43
CA ASP A 127 21.54 7.28 -6.10
C ASP A 127 20.78 8.03 -4.99
N LYS A 128 20.64 9.37 -5.10
CA LYS A 128 19.90 10.18 -4.12
C LYS A 128 18.41 9.84 -4.08
N VAL A 129 17.81 9.61 -5.24
CA VAL A 129 16.39 9.25 -5.34
C VAL A 129 16.17 7.82 -4.85
N LYS A 130 17.09 6.92 -5.14
CA LYS A 130 17.11 5.57 -4.59
C LYS A 130 17.25 5.57 -3.07
N GLU A 131 18.11 6.41 -2.52
CA GLU A 131 18.23 6.62 -1.07
C GLU A 131 16.92 7.10 -0.46
N PHE A 132 16.22 8.05 -1.09
CA PHE A 132 14.89 8.48 -0.67
C PHE A 132 13.90 7.30 -0.61
N TRP A 133 13.81 6.51 -1.69
CA TRP A 133 12.88 5.37 -1.77
C TRP A 133 13.20 4.31 -0.71
N MET A 134 14.48 4.01 -0.50
CA MET A 134 14.92 3.05 0.51
C MET A 134 14.75 3.56 1.94
N HIS A 135 14.92 4.86 2.18
CA HIS A 135 14.73 5.46 3.50
C HIS A 135 13.26 5.38 3.93
N ASN A 136 12.35 5.80 3.04
CA ASN A 136 10.91 5.92 3.37
C ASN A 136 10.14 4.60 3.20
N PHE A 137 10.53 3.77 2.24
CA PHE A 137 9.80 2.55 1.87
C PHE A 137 10.65 1.28 1.86
N GLY A 138 11.88 1.32 2.41
CA GLY A 138 12.78 0.17 2.45
C GLY A 138 12.21 -1.07 3.11
N LYS A 139 11.32 -0.93 4.11
CA LYS A 139 10.62 -2.08 4.72
C LYS A 139 9.72 -2.80 3.71
N LEU A 140 9.04 -2.05 2.85
CA LEU A 140 8.18 -2.59 1.79
C LEU A 140 9.01 -3.27 0.70
N PHE A 141 10.07 -2.61 0.22
CA PHE A 141 11.00 -3.17 -0.77
C PHE A 141 11.77 -4.42 -0.29
N ASN A 142 11.80 -4.64 1.02
CA ASN A 142 12.41 -5.81 1.66
C ASN A 142 11.39 -6.80 2.22
N SER A 143 10.10 -6.61 1.93
CA SER A 143 9.04 -7.44 2.51
C SER A 143 8.92 -8.81 1.86
N ASN A 144 8.55 -9.80 2.67
CA ASN A 144 8.22 -11.14 2.17
C ASN A 144 7.00 -11.11 1.23
N ALA A 145 6.06 -10.19 1.46
CA ALA A 145 4.89 -9.99 0.62
C ALA A 145 5.29 -9.63 -0.81
N LEU A 146 6.12 -8.57 -0.98
CA LEU A 146 6.64 -8.19 -2.29
C LEU A 146 7.44 -9.33 -2.92
N SER A 147 8.31 -9.99 -2.16
CA SER A 147 9.10 -11.12 -2.66
C SER A 147 8.26 -12.30 -3.15
N SER A 148 7.07 -12.48 -2.59
CA SER A 148 6.14 -13.53 -2.99
C SER A 148 5.31 -13.13 -4.20
N PHE A 149 4.90 -11.86 -4.25
CA PHE A 149 4.17 -11.26 -5.37
C PHE A 149 4.97 -11.31 -6.68
N ILE A 150 6.24 -10.89 -6.66
CA ILE A 150 7.05 -10.79 -7.90
C ILE A 150 7.47 -12.15 -8.50
N LYS A 151 7.00 -13.29 -7.97
CA LYS A 151 7.35 -14.62 -8.48
C LYS A 151 6.56 -15.01 -9.75
N SER A 152 5.51 -14.28 -10.12
CA SER A 152 4.51 -14.69 -11.12
C SER A 152 4.62 -14.06 -12.53
N GLN A 153 5.76 -13.48 -12.93
CA GLN A 153 5.89 -12.69 -14.18
C GLN A 153 4.93 -11.49 -14.22
N GLU A 154 4.96 -10.67 -13.18
CA GLU A 154 4.15 -9.46 -13.06
C GLU A 154 4.51 -8.41 -14.14
N SER A 155 3.54 -7.60 -14.55
CA SER A 155 3.80 -6.40 -15.35
C SER A 155 4.34 -5.25 -14.49
N GLU A 156 4.83 -4.18 -15.12
CA GLU A 156 5.23 -2.97 -14.41
C GLU A 156 4.03 -2.32 -13.68
N ASP A 157 2.83 -2.39 -14.29
CA ASP A 157 1.58 -1.91 -13.70
C ASP A 157 1.21 -2.72 -12.46
N ASP A 158 1.31 -4.05 -12.50
CA ASP A 158 1.04 -4.92 -11.35
C ASP A 158 1.95 -4.58 -10.15
N ILE A 159 3.21 -4.25 -10.42
CA ILE A 159 4.18 -3.81 -9.40
C ILE A 159 3.80 -2.46 -8.82
N ALA A 160 3.43 -1.50 -9.67
CA ALA A 160 2.98 -0.19 -9.25
C ALA A 160 1.70 -0.28 -8.41
N GLU A 161 0.73 -1.11 -8.80
CA GLU A 161 -0.49 -1.37 -8.05
C GLU A 161 -0.21 -2.00 -6.68
N PHE A 162 0.67 -3.01 -6.64
CA PHE A 162 1.09 -3.63 -5.38
C PHE A 162 1.73 -2.60 -4.44
N PHE A 163 2.62 -1.76 -4.97
CA PHE A 163 3.29 -0.72 -4.20
C PHE A 163 2.27 0.32 -3.71
N LEU A 164 1.39 0.82 -4.58
CA LEU A 164 0.32 1.75 -4.25
C LEU A 164 -0.60 1.22 -3.15
N GLY A 165 -1.09 -0.01 -3.28
CA GLY A 165 -1.95 -0.66 -2.28
C GLY A 165 -1.24 -0.83 -0.92
N SER A 166 0.05 -1.11 -0.95
CA SER A 166 0.89 -1.20 0.26
C SER A 166 1.06 0.16 0.93
N VAL A 167 1.34 1.23 0.16
CA VAL A 167 1.45 2.59 0.71
C VAL A 167 0.11 3.09 1.23
N LYS A 168 -1.01 2.82 0.55
CA LYS A 168 -2.36 3.12 1.05
C LYS A 168 -2.64 2.46 2.40
N SER A 169 -2.25 1.19 2.55
CA SER A 169 -2.37 0.45 3.82
C SER A 169 -1.50 1.07 4.92
N MET A 170 -0.27 1.50 4.59
CA MET A 170 0.57 2.21 5.56
C MET A 170 -0.01 3.59 5.92
N LEU A 171 -0.54 4.31 4.93
CA LEU A 171 -1.14 5.62 5.09
C LEU A 171 -2.41 5.57 5.93
N SER A 172 -3.24 4.53 5.80
CA SER A 172 -4.41 4.34 6.67
C SER A 172 -4.01 4.22 8.13
N ILE A 173 -2.94 3.48 8.45
CA ILE A 173 -2.38 3.36 9.80
C ILE A 173 -1.84 4.71 10.31
N VAL A 174 -1.17 5.48 9.43
CA VAL A 174 -0.68 6.82 9.79
C VAL A 174 -1.85 7.76 10.06
N ARG A 175 -2.86 7.77 9.20
CA ARG A 175 -4.10 8.55 9.36
C ARG A 175 -4.87 8.16 10.61
N GLN A 176 -4.84 6.90 11.05
CA GLN A 176 -5.45 6.51 12.34
C GLN A 176 -4.84 7.25 13.55
N LYS A 177 -3.57 7.71 13.46
CA LYS A 177 -2.97 8.57 14.50
C LYS A 177 -3.47 10.02 14.44
N TYR A 178 -3.90 10.45 13.27
CA TYR A 178 -4.39 11.78 12.96
C TYR A 178 -5.87 11.70 12.62
N TYR A 179 -6.73 11.50 13.64
CA TYR A 179 -8.17 11.71 13.48
C TYR A 179 -8.40 13.04 12.74
N LEU A 180 -9.36 13.07 11.80
CA LEU A 180 -9.80 14.34 11.23
C LEU A 180 -10.09 15.27 12.38
N THR A 181 -9.49 16.46 12.34
CA THR A 181 -9.84 17.47 13.31
C THR A 181 -11.30 17.88 13.08
N LYS A 182 -11.95 18.54 14.05
CA LYS A 182 -13.33 19.01 13.83
C LYS A 182 -13.42 19.94 12.60
N PHE A 183 -12.35 20.68 12.33
CA PHE A 183 -12.26 21.44 11.10
C PHE A 183 -12.09 20.54 9.87
N GLY A 184 -11.27 19.48 9.95
CA GLY A 184 -11.17 18.47 8.89
C GLY A 184 -12.51 17.81 8.52
N GLU A 185 -13.36 17.51 9.50
CA GLU A 185 -14.73 17.01 9.27
C GLU A 185 -15.64 18.07 8.62
N LEU A 186 -15.57 19.32 9.08
CA LEU A 186 -16.27 20.43 8.44
C LEU A 186 -15.81 20.59 6.99
N TYR A 187 -14.51 20.47 6.74
CA TYR A 187 -13.96 20.53 5.40
C TYR A 187 -14.50 19.41 4.51
N GLN A 188 -14.45 18.16 4.96
CA GLN A 188 -15.02 17.04 4.21
C GLN A 188 -16.51 17.25 3.90
N SER A 189 -17.30 17.58 4.92
CA SER A 189 -18.76 17.70 4.76
C SER A 189 -19.17 18.89 3.89
N LYS A 190 -18.45 20.01 3.97
CA LYS A 190 -18.85 21.27 3.33
C LYS A 190 -18.15 21.51 1.99
N TYR A 191 -16.89 21.08 1.86
CA TYR A 191 -16.01 21.51 0.78
C TYR A 191 -15.49 20.38 -0.10
N SER A 192 -15.15 19.18 0.40
CA SER A 192 -14.35 18.23 -0.38
C SER A 192 -14.94 17.89 -1.75
N THR A 193 -16.25 17.64 -1.84
CA THR A 193 -16.89 17.32 -3.12
C THR A 193 -16.93 18.51 -4.06
N CYS A 194 -17.35 19.69 -3.57
CA CYS A 194 -17.49 20.86 -4.42
C CYS A 194 -16.13 21.45 -4.84
N GLU A 195 -15.13 21.34 -3.97
CA GLU A 195 -13.75 21.74 -4.24
C GLU A 195 -13.14 20.86 -5.33
N LYS A 196 -13.25 19.52 -5.21
CA LYS A 196 -12.79 18.58 -6.25
C LYS A 196 -13.43 18.86 -7.62
N ASP A 197 -14.75 19.04 -7.65
CA ASP A 197 -15.48 19.31 -8.89
C ASP A 197 -15.09 20.67 -9.52
N LEU A 198 -14.93 21.69 -8.69
CA LEU A 198 -14.58 23.03 -9.16
C LEU A 198 -13.12 23.11 -9.60
N HIS A 199 -12.20 22.47 -8.87
CA HIS A 199 -10.80 22.36 -9.23
C HIS A 199 -10.63 21.70 -10.60
N LYS A 200 -11.33 20.59 -10.85
CA LYS A 200 -11.31 19.92 -12.16
C LYS A 200 -11.78 20.85 -13.29
N LYS A 201 -12.94 21.51 -13.12
CA LYS A 201 -13.44 22.49 -14.10
C LYS A 201 -12.49 23.66 -14.31
N PHE A 202 -11.85 24.13 -13.25
CA PHE A 202 -10.84 25.17 -13.30
C PHE A 202 -9.67 24.79 -14.20
N ILE A 203 -9.10 23.60 -13.99
CA ILE A 203 -8.01 23.07 -14.81
C ILE A 203 -8.45 22.90 -16.27
N ASP A 204 -9.62 22.29 -16.53
CA ASP A 204 -10.11 22.03 -17.88
C ASP A 204 -10.32 23.33 -18.67
N LYS A 205 -10.93 24.34 -18.05
CA LYS A 205 -11.16 25.65 -18.69
C LYS A 205 -9.86 26.36 -19.03
N ILE A 206 -8.82 26.23 -18.19
CA ILE A 206 -7.50 26.82 -18.45
C ILE A 206 -6.76 26.07 -19.56
N LYS A 207 -6.78 24.74 -19.53
CA LYS A 207 -6.03 23.91 -20.49
C LYS A 207 -6.62 23.95 -21.90
N TYR A 208 -7.94 23.95 -22.03
CA TYR A 208 -8.59 23.61 -23.30
C TYR A 208 -9.50 24.70 -23.89
N LEU A 209 -9.83 25.78 -23.15
CA LEU A 209 -10.78 26.80 -23.60
C LEU A 209 -10.13 28.18 -23.80
N ASP A 210 -10.97 29.18 -24.05
CA ASP A 210 -10.55 30.56 -24.31
C ASP A 210 -10.22 31.36 -23.04
N LEU A 211 -9.55 32.51 -23.23
CA LEU A 211 -9.09 33.37 -22.14
C LEU A 211 -10.20 33.87 -21.21
N ASN A 212 -11.42 34.13 -21.71
CA ASN A 212 -12.52 34.60 -20.86
C ASN A 212 -13.05 33.46 -19.99
N SER A 213 -13.20 32.26 -20.56
CA SER A 213 -13.55 31.05 -19.82
C SER A 213 -12.53 30.74 -18.72
N ALA A 214 -11.23 30.87 -19.02
CA ALA A 214 -10.15 30.70 -18.05
C ALA A 214 -10.23 31.74 -16.90
N ARG A 215 -10.46 33.02 -17.22
CA ARG A 215 -10.63 34.09 -16.22
C ARG A 215 -11.80 33.83 -15.28
N GLU A 216 -12.94 33.42 -15.83
CA GLU A 216 -14.11 33.07 -15.03
C GLU A 216 -13.80 31.92 -14.06
N ALA A 217 -13.11 30.89 -14.56
CA ALA A 217 -12.74 29.72 -13.77
C ALA A 217 -11.81 30.07 -12.61
N VAL A 218 -10.81 30.93 -12.86
CA VAL A 218 -9.89 31.44 -11.84
C VAL A 218 -10.65 32.16 -10.73
N ASN A 219 -11.57 33.05 -11.08
CA ASN A 219 -12.35 33.80 -10.08
C ASN A 219 -13.24 32.87 -9.24
N GLN A 220 -13.90 31.89 -9.86
CA GLN A 220 -14.75 30.93 -9.14
C GLN A 220 -13.96 30.10 -8.14
N TYR A 221 -12.78 29.61 -8.52
CA TYR A 221 -11.94 28.85 -7.60
C TYR A 221 -11.38 29.75 -6.49
N LEU A 222 -11.00 31.00 -6.80
CA LEU A 222 -10.57 31.98 -5.80
C LEU A 222 -11.67 32.24 -4.75
N ASP A 223 -12.92 32.45 -5.18
CA ASP A 223 -14.07 32.64 -4.27
C ASP A 223 -14.26 31.46 -3.32
N LEU A 224 -14.01 30.23 -3.78
CA LEU A 224 -14.07 29.04 -2.94
C LEU A 224 -12.93 29.02 -1.91
N ILE A 225 -11.70 29.30 -2.35
CA ILE A 225 -10.53 29.36 -1.46
C ILE A 225 -10.71 30.46 -0.40
N GLU A 226 -11.26 31.62 -0.76
CA GLU A 226 -11.57 32.69 0.20
C GLU A 226 -12.59 32.26 1.26
N LYS A 227 -13.62 31.48 0.88
CA LYS A 227 -14.58 30.91 1.84
C LYS A 227 -13.92 29.89 2.77
N ILE A 228 -13.10 29.00 2.23
CA ILE A 228 -12.39 28.00 3.05
C ILE A 228 -11.47 28.72 4.04
N LYS A 229 -10.70 29.72 3.58
CA LYS A 229 -9.82 30.53 4.42
C LYS A 229 -10.59 31.23 5.54
N ALA A 230 -11.73 31.87 5.22
CA ALA A 230 -12.55 32.53 6.21
C ALA A 230 -13.08 31.54 7.26
N ASP A 231 -13.47 30.34 6.86
CA ASP A 231 -13.89 29.28 7.79
C ASP A 231 -12.73 28.83 8.69
N VAL A 232 -11.51 28.64 8.16
CA VAL A 232 -10.31 28.31 8.95
C VAL A 232 -10.04 29.39 10.00
N GLU A 233 -9.98 30.66 9.58
CA GLU A 233 -9.64 31.79 10.46
C GLU A 233 -10.67 32.01 11.57
N ASN A 234 -11.94 31.68 11.31
CA ASN A 234 -13.03 31.84 12.27
C ASN A 234 -13.32 30.57 13.09
N TYR A 235 -12.64 29.46 12.84
CA TYR A 235 -12.87 28.20 13.55
C TYR A 235 -12.28 28.25 14.97
N LYS A 236 -13.14 28.13 15.99
CA LYS A 236 -12.77 28.48 17.38
C LYS A 236 -12.01 27.40 18.15
N THR A 237 -12.20 26.11 17.86
CA THR A 237 -11.54 25.02 18.61
C THR A 237 -11.39 23.76 17.77
N ASP A 238 -10.16 23.29 17.61
CA ASP A 238 -9.84 22.07 16.87
C ASP A 238 -9.80 20.80 17.75
N SER A 239 -9.93 20.97 19.07
CA SER A 239 -10.00 19.86 20.03
C SER A 239 -11.40 19.24 20.07
N LEU A 240 -11.51 17.96 19.75
CA LEU A 240 -12.67 17.15 20.12
C LEU A 240 -12.81 17.18 21.65
N ALA A 241 -13.97 17.58 22.18
CA ALA A 241 -14.26 17.31 23.58
C ALA A 241 -14.21 15.79 23.77
N LYS A 242 -13.79 15.30 24.94
CA LYS A 242 -13.65 13.85 25.18
C LYS A 242 -14.89 13.05 24.75
N ASN A 243 -16.08 13.60 25.00
CA ASN A 243 -17.36 12.99 24.64
C ASN A 243 -17.61 13.00 23.12
N ASP A 244 -17.16 14.03 22.40
CA ASP A 244 -17.22 14.09 20.94
C ASP A 244 -16.26 13.08 20.31
N LYS A 245 -15.08 12.88 20.92
CA LYS A 245 -14.12 11.85 20.51
C LYS A 245 -14.69 10.45 20.73
N GLU A 246 -15.31 10.20 21.88
CA GLU A 246 -15.96 8.90 22.14
C GLU A 246 -17.12 8.63 21.20
N LYS A 247 -17.96 9.64 20.94
CA LYS A 247 -19.06 9.56 19.98
C LYS A 247 -18.56 9.28 18.56
N TYR A 248 -17.54 10.01 18.11
CA TYR A 248 -16.92 9.79 16.81
C TYR A 248 -16.31 8.39 16.68
N ILE A 249 -15.54 7.93 17.67
CA ILE A 249 -14.95 6.59 17.62
C ILE A 249 -16.06 5.52 17.60
N ASN A 250 -17.19 5.75 18.28
CA ASN A 250 -18.35 4.85 18.21
C ASN A 250 -19.02 4.88 16.83
N GLU A 251 -19.23 6.06 16.23
CA GLU A 251 -19.80 6.19 14.89
C GLU A 251 -18.89 5.55 13.82
N TYR A 252 -17.58 5.79 13.91
CA TYR A 252 -16.56 5.17 13.05
C TYR A 252 -16.52 3.66 13.23
N PHE A 253 -16.44 3.18 14.48
CA PHE A 253 -16.47 1.76 14.80
C PHE A 253 -17.72 1.13 14.21
N SER A 254 -18.91 1.69 14.43
CA SER A 254 -20.15 1.16 13.85
C SER A 254 -20.09 1.13 12.32
N GLN A 255 -19.69 2.21 11.64
CA GLN A 255 -19.61 2.22 10.17
C GLN A 255 -18.66 1.16 9.60
N HIS A 256 -17.46 1.03 10.15
CA HIS A 256 -16.44 0.11 9.64
C HIS A 256 -16.68 -1.33 10.10
N PHE A 257 -17.17 -1.51 11.33
CA PHE A 257 -17.57 -2.80 11.84
C PHE A 257 -18.74 -3.37 11.03
N TYR A 258 -19.72 -2.56 10.62
CA TYR A 258 -20.81 -3.05 9.75
C TYR A 258 -20.38 -3.27 8.30
N SER A 259 -19.40 -2.53 7.77
CA SER A 259 -18.93 -2.71 6.38
C SER A 259 -17.94 -3.87 6.23
N ASP A 260 -17.00 -4.00 7.17
CA ASP A 260 -15.83 -4.87 7.02
C ASP A 260 -15.99 -6.17 7.81
N TRP A 261 -16.64 -6.13 8.98
CA TRP A 261 -16.78 -7.28 9.89
C TRP A 261 -18.19 -7.87 9.89
N GLY A 262 -19.22 -7.04 9.64
CA GLY A 262 -20.63 -7.40 9.58
C GLY A 262 -21.18 -7.42 8.16
N ASN A 263 -20.33 -7.67 7.17
CA ASN A 263 -20.67 -7.58 5.75
C ASN A 263 -21.99 -8.33 5.49
N VAL A 264 -22.93 -7.65 4.83
CA VAL A 264 -24.30 -8.13 4.53
C VAL A 264 -24.30 -9.33 3.56
N TYR A 265 -23.10 -9.76 3.13
CA TYR A 265 -22.84 -10.91 2.27
C TYR A 265 -22.21 -12.11 3.01
N ASP A 266 -22.04 -12.06 4.33
CA ASP A 266 -21.71 -13.28 5.08
C ASP A 266 -22.93 -14.22 5.02
N GLU A 267 -22.76 -15.41 4.43
CA GLU A 267 -23.84 -16.40 4.28
C GLU A 267 -24.27 -17.01 5.63
N ASP A 268 -23.61 -16.62 6.75
CA ASP A 268 -23.91 -17.06 8.11
C ASP A 268 -24.72 -16.02 8.92
N PRO A 269 -26.03 -16.23 9.12
CA PRO A 269 -26.89 -15.36 9.92
C PRO A 269 -26.46 -15.22 11.39
N GLU A 270 -25.76 -16.20 11.95
CA GLU A 270 -25.33 -16.16 13.36
C GLU A 270 -24.14 -15.20 13.55
N ARG A 271 -23.22 -15.12 12.58
CA ARG A 271 -22.14 -14.12 12.57
C ARG A 271 -22.68 -12.70 12.53
N TYR A 272 -23.68 -12.46 11.69
CA TYR A 272 -24.36 -11.18 11.62
C TYR A 272 -25.01 -10.80 12.97
N GLU A 273 -25.72 -11.73 13.62
CA GLU A 273 -26.33 -11.48 14.94
C GLU A 273 -25.29 -11.17 16.02
N ILE A 274 -24.13 -11.82 15.98
CA ILE A 274 -23.00 -11.54 16.87
C ILE A 274 -22.48 -10.13 16.63
N GLY A 275 -22.32 -9.73 15.35
CA GLY A 275 -21.91 -8.39 14.97
C GLY A 275 -22.86 -7.30 15.51
N VAL A 276 -24.16 -7.48 15.33
CA VAL A 276 -25.19 -6.56 15.86
C VAL A 276 -25.08 -6.43 17.39
N LYS A 277 -24.87 -7.53 18.12
CA LYS A 277 -24.72 -7.49 19.58
C LYS A 277 -23.46 -6.77 20.05
N ILE A 278 -22.36 -6.89 19.30
CA ILE A 278 -21.13 -6.15 19.58
C ILE A 278 -21.39 -4.65 19.42
N ALA A 279 -21.99 -4.25 18.31
CA ALA A 279 -22.34 -2.86 18.05
C ALA A 279 -23.28 -2.29 19.13
N GLU A 280 -24.32 -3.02 19.52
CA GLU A 280 -25.23 -2.61 20.61
C GLU A 280 -24.50 -2.37 21.94
N ARG A 281 -23.48 -3.17 22.26
CA ARG A 281 -22.68 -2.96 23.49
C ARG A 281 -21.87 -1.67 23.40
N VAL A 282 -21.24 -1.43 22.25
CA VAL A 282 -20.46 -0.22 22.00
C VAL A 282 -21.35 1.03 22.04
N ASP A 283 -22.54 0.97 21.43
CA ASP A 283 -23.53 2.05 21.47
C ASP A 283 -24.03 2.33 22.90
N LYS A 284 -24.10 1.31 23.76
CA LYS A 284 -24.41 1.43 25.19
C LYS A 284 -23.22 1.88 26.06
N GLY A 285 -22.06 2.16 25.44
CA GLY A 285 -20.89 2.74 26.12
C GLY A 285 -19.81 1.74 26.52
N ASP A 286 -19.79 0.53 25.97
CA ASP A 286 -18.72 -0.46 26.20
C ASP A 286 -17.45 -0.11 25.41
N THR A 287 -16.78 0.97 25.83
CA THR A 287 -15.58 1.50 25.15
C THR A 287 -14.37 0.58 25.27
N LYS A 288 -14.31 -0.27 26.31
CA LYS A 288 -13.24 -1.27 26.47
C LYS A 288 -13.31 -2.36 25.42
N LEU A 289 -14.52 -2.87 25.13
CA LEU A 289 -14.74 -3.83 24.06
C LEU A 289 -14.32 -3.23 22.71
N ARG A 290 -14.82 -2.03 22.41
CA ARG A 290 -14.50 -1.29 21.19
C ARG A 290 -13.00 -1.13 21.00
N ASP A 291 -12.31 -0.60 22.00
CA ASP A 291 -10.87 -0.33 21.92
C ASP A 291 -10.06 -1.62 21.81
N PHE A 292 -10.50 -2.71 22.45
CA PHE A 292 -9.88 -4.02 22.32
C PHE A 292 -10.03 -4.58 20.90
N LEU A 293 -11.22 -4.51 20.31
CA LEU A 293 -11.46 -5.01 18.96
C LEU A 293 -10.66 -4.22 17.93
N ILE A 294 -10.64 -2.88 18.02
CA ILE A 294 -9.82 -2.01 17.17
C ILE A 294 -8.32 -2.36 17.28
N ALA A 295 -7.83 -2.61 18.49
CA ALA A 295 -6.42 -2.96 18.70
C ALA A 295 -6.04 -4.34 18.14
N ASN A 296 -7.01 -5.24 18.00
CA ASN A 296 -6.81 -6.62 17.53
C ASN A 296 -7.17 -6.83 16.04
N ASP A 297 -7.75 -5.83 15.37
CA ASP A 297 -8.04 -5.82 13.93
C ASP A 297 -6.77 -5.92 13.06
N ASN A 298 -5.65 -5.35 13.54
CA ASN A 298 -4.42 -5.19 12.76
C ASN A 298 -3.39 -6.32 12.89
N ASN A 299 -3.66 -7.38 13.66
CA ASN A 299 -2.76 -8.54 13.74
C ASN A 299 -3.26 -9.63 12.78
N ASP A 300 -2.72 -9.66 11.57
CA ASP A 300 -2.78 -10.79 10.63
C ASP A 300 -4.18 -11.30 10.24
N ASN A 301 -5.09 -10.41 9.81
CA ASN A 301 -6.39 -10.85 9.24
C ASN A 301 -7.22 -11.68 10.25
N LYS A 302 -7.07 -11.39 11.55
CA LYS A 302 -7.71 -12.17 12.61
C LYS A 302 -9.23 -11.95 12.57
N ASP A 303 -9.95 -13.04 12.33
CA ASP A 303 -11.43 -13.09 12.31
C ASP A 303 -12.03 -12.35 13.51
N PHE A 304 -12.99 -11.47 13.27
CA PHE A 304 -13.63 -10.69 14.32
C PHE A 304 -14.29 -11.53 15.41
N ILE A 305 -14.80 -12.70 15.04
CA ILE A 305 -15.38 -13.66 15.99
C ILE A 305 -14.29 -14.16 16.95
N ALA A 306 -13.05 -14.30 16.48
CA ALA A 306 -11.91 -14.70 17.29
C ALA A 306 -11.49 -13.57 18.24
N ALA A 307 -11.39 -12.35 17.73
CA ALA A 307 -11.08 -11.17 18.55
C ALA A 307 -12.14 -10.95 19.64
N TYR A 308 -13.42 -11.04 19.29
CA TYR A 308 -14.51 -10.90 20.26
C TYR A 308 -14.52 -12.04 21.29
N ARG A 309 -14.23 -13.26 20.86
CA ARG A 309 -14.09 -14.41 21.77
C ARG A 309 -12.96 -14.20 22.77
N ASP A 310 -11.81 -13.73 22.33
CA ASP A 310 -10.67 -13.45 23.20
C ASP A 310 -11.02 -12.36 24.22
N TYR A 311 -11.67 -11.28 23.79
CA TYR A 311 -12.19 -10.27 24.71
C TYR A 311 -13.12 -10.86 25.76
N LYS A 312 -14.10 -11.69 25.35
CA LYS A 312 -15.03 -12.34 26.27
C LYS A 312 -14.31 -13.23 27.27
N LYS A 313 -13.32 -14.02 26.83
CA LYS A 313 -12.50 -14.85 27.73
C LYS A 313 -11.73 -14.02 28.75
N GLU A 314 -11.06 -12.95 28.31
CA GLU A 314 -10.30 -12.07 29.18
C GLU A 314 -11.17 -11.38 30.24
N ASN A 315 -12.44 -11.15 29.92
CA ASN A 315 -13.41 -10.51 30.81
C ASN A 315 -14.31 -11.51 31.56
N GLY A 316 -14.04 -12.82 31.47
CA GLY A 316 -14.81 -13.86 32.16
C GLY A 316 -16.25 -14.03 31.64
N GLU A 317 -16.53 -13.60 30.41
CA GLU A 317 -17.83 -13.73 29.75
C GLU A 317 -17.97 -15.07 29.01
N GLU A 318 -19.20 -15.54 28.84
CA GLU A 318 -19.49 -16.83 28.17
C GLU A 318 -19.10 -16.82 26.67
N THR A 319 -18.32 -17.81 26.24
CA THR A 319 -17.83 -17.90 24.84
C THR A 319 -18.46 -19.04 24.05
N ASN A 320 -19.38 -19.83 24.63
CA ASN A 320 -19.89 -21.08 24.04
C ASN A 320 -20.40 -20.94 22.60
N LYS A 321 -21.07 -19.82 22.28
CA LYS A 321 -21.56 -19.49 20.93
C LYS A 321 -20.46 -19.07 19.95
N LEU A 322 -19.35 -18.55 20.45
CA LEU A 322 -18.19 -18.16 19.64
C LEU A 322 -17.23 -19.32 19.46
N ASP A 323 -17.14 -20.21 20.45
CA ASP A 323 -16.26 -21.38 20.45
C ASP A 323 -16.56 -22.35 19.31
N HIS A 324 -17.81 -22.42 18.83
CA HIS A 324 -18.20 -23.35 17.76
C HIS A 324 -17.51 -23.02 16.42
N TYR A 325 -17.25 -21.74 16.15
CA TYR A 325 -16.53 -21.28 14.96
C TYR A 325 -15.08 -21.80 14.91
N PHE A 326 -14.51 -22.16 16.06
CA PHE A 326 -13.13 -22.61 16.20
C PHE A 326 -13.02 -24.11 16.56
N LYS A 327 -14.14 -24.85 16.60
CA LYS A 327 -14.12 -26.29 16.92
C LYS A 327 -13.56 -27.17 15.81
N ASN A 328 -13.39 -26.64 14.58
CA ASN A 328 -12.89 -27.40 13.42
C ASN A 328 -11.44 -27.07 13.02
N GLU A 329 -10.83 -25.99 13.52
CA GLU A 329 -9.45 -25.62 13.14
C GLU A 329 -8.44 -26.68 13.58
N SER A 330 -8.65 -27.36 14.70
CA SER A 330 -7.75 -28.44 15.11
C SER A 330 -7.84 -29.67 14.20
N LYS A 331 -8.99 -29.91 13.55
CA LYS A 331 -9.18 -31.11 12.72
C LYS A 331 -8.65 -30.91 11.31
N GLU A 332 -8.92 -29.75 10.71
CA GLU A 332 -8.34 -29.39 9.40
C GLU A 332 -6.83 -29.10 9.47
N TYR A 333 -6.30 -28.56 10.58
CA TYR A 333 -4.86 -28.38 10.76
C TYR A 333 -4.12 -29.72 10.98
N LEU A 334 -4.74 -30.70 11.64
CA LEU A 334 -4.18 -32.05 11.80
C LEU A 334 -4.29 -32.86 10.49
N GLU A 335 -5.39 -32.73 9.74
CA GLU A 335 -5.59 -33.39 8.44
C GLU A 335 -4.75 -32.75 7.32
N ARG A 336 -4.45 -31.44 7.36
CA ARG A 336 -3.54 -30.78 6.40
C ARG A 336 -2.05 -31.03 6.66
N ASN A 337 -1.67 -31.39 7.88
CA ASN A 337 -0.27 -31.59 8.26
C ASN A 337 0.11 -33.06 8.50
N ASP A 338 -0.78 -34.02 8.20
CA ASP A 338 -0.54 -35.47 8.32
C ASP A 338 0.03 -35.90 9.69
N ILE A 339 -0.36 -35.22 10.77
CA ILE A 339 0.08 -35.56 12.12
C ILE A 339 -0.94 -36.54 12.72
N HIS A 340 -0.63 -37.83 12.64
CA HIS A 340 -1.35 -38.87 13.36
C HIS A 340 -0.75 -39.08 14.76
N LEU A 341 -1.61 -39.10 15.79
CA LEU A 341 -1.27 -39.42 17.18
C LEU A 341 -0.95 -40.90 17.37
#